data_AF-A0A7C9EAI1-F1
#
_entry.id   AF-A0A7C9EAI1-F1
#
_cell.length_a   1.000
_cell.length_b   1.000
_cell.length_c   1.000
_cell.angle_alpha   90.00
_cell.angle_beta   90.00
_cell.angle_gamma   90.00
#
_symmetry.space_group_name_H-M   'P 1'
#
loop_
_entity.id
_entity.type
_entity.pdbx_description
1 polymer ?
#
loop_
_entity_poly.entity_id
_entity_poly.type
_entity_poly.pdbx_seq_one_letter_code
_entity_poly.pdbx_strand_id
1 'polypeptide(L)'
;MSTALLRRALPPCATAGNLSTTSFLHSSAVSSSSNPDDEDAVSTALSVINNQRSKTRWSNLRYLFPNGFTPSQIIQIVRTIWHKPRLAHSFFNFANRHSLSSPLPLQCYAPIIHIVARAHFRTWALTLIKEALRTSKLVGSDD
;
A
#
# COMPACT_ATOMS: atom_id res chain seq x y z
N MET A 1 43.40 -2.91 -34.88
CA MET A 1 42.15 -3.60 -35.29
C MET A 1 42.21 -5.05 -34.82
N SER A 2 41.34 -5.44 -33.88
CA SER A 2 41.03 -6.84 -33.57
C SER A 2 39.84 -6.89 -32.62
N THR A 3 38.74 -7.48 -33.09
CA THR A 3 37.49 -7.71 -32.37
C THR A 3 37.50 -9.13 -31.78
N ALA A 4 37.06 -9.27 -30.53
CA ALA A 4 36.68 -10.58 -29.98
C ALA A 4 35.26 -10.47 -29.38
N LEU A 5 34.28 -10.96 -30.12
CA LEU A 5 32.91 -11.19 -29.66
C LEU A 5 32.86 -12.55 -28.99
N LEU A 6 32.74 -12.58 -27.66
CA LEU A 6 32.44 -13.80 -26.92
C LEU A 6 30.95 -13.84 -26.57
N ARG A 7 30.19 -14.54 -27.41
CA ARG A 7 28.89 -15.12 -27.06
C ARG A 7 29.11 -16.20 -26.00
N ARG A 8 28.36 -16.18 -24.91
CA ARG A 8 28.16 -17.39 -24.10
C ARG A 8 26.70 -17.50 -23.64
N ALA A 9 26.17 -18.69 -23.90
CA ALA A 9 24.78 -19.08 -23.88
C ALA A 9 24.19 -19.26 -22.48
N LEU A 10 22.88 -19.05 -22.37
CA LEU A 10 22.05 -19.41 -21.21
C LEU A 10 21.84 -20.93 -21.17
N PRO A 11 21.92 -21.58 -20.00
CA PRO A 11 21.36 -22.92 -19.83
C PRO A 11 19.86 -22.86 -19.52
N PRO A 12 19.00 -23.68 -20.17
CA PRO A 12 17.67 -23.99 -19.65
C PRO A 12 17.80 -25.16 -18.68
N CYS A 13 17.19 -25.06 -17.50
CA CYS A 13 16.91 -26.24 -16.70
C CYS A 13 15.54 -26.09 -16.07
N ALA A 14 14.59 -26.84 -16.62
CA ALA A 14 13.28 -27.06 -16.05
C ALA A 14 13.41 -28.20 -15.03
N THR A 15 13.00 -27.95 -13.79
CA THR A 15 12.64 -29.00 -12.83
C THR A 15 11.24 -28.71 -12.34
N ALA A 16 10.27 -29.51 -12.83
CA ALA A 16 8.92 -29.55 -12.31
C ALA A 16 8.92 -30.23 -10.94
N GLY A 17 8.93 -29.42 -9.88
CA GLY A 17 8.55 -29.86 -8.55
C GLY A 17 7.08 -29.55 -8.33
N ASN A 18 6.22 -30.57 -8.36
CA ASN A 18 4.85 -30.45 -7.89
C ASN A 18 4.86 -30.20 -6.37
N LEU A 19 4.91 -28.93 -5.96
CA LEU A 19 4.47 -28.55 -4.62
C LEU A 19 2.99 -28.26 -4.69
N SER A 20 2.19 -29.22 -4.21
CA SER A 20 0.82 -28.98 -3.75
C SER A 20 0.87 -27.91 -2.66
N THR A 21 0.82 -26.66 -3.10
CA THR A 21 0.75 -25.50 -2.24
C THR A 21 -0.72 -25.34 -1.91
N THR A 22 -1.10 -25.79 -0.72
CA THR A 22 -2.40 -25.45 -0.13
C THR A 22 -2.40 -23.94 0.11
N SER A 23 -2.86 -23.20 -0.90
CA SER A 23 -3.05 -21.77 -0.80
C SER A 23 -4.23 -21.52 0.13
N PHE A 24 -3.96 -21.35 1.42
CA PHE A 24 -4.89 -20.72 2.34
C PHE A 24 -4.91 -19.22 2.04
N LEU A 25 -5.62 -18.83 0.99
CA LEU A 25 -6.04 -17.44 0.81
C LEU A 25 -7.22 -17.20 1.76
N HIS A 26 -6.92 -17.05 3.06
CA HIS A 26 -7.89 -16.52 4.00
C HIS A 26 -8.00 -15.01 3.76
N SER A 27 -8.79 -14.63 2.76
CA SER A 27 -9.16 -13.25 2.52
C SER A 27 -10.24 -12.89 3.55
N SER A 28 -9.83 -12.30 4.67
CA SER A 28 -10.79 -11.70 5.60
C SER A 28 -11.47 -10.53 4.88
N ALA A 29 -12.64 -10.79 4.31
CA ALA A 29 -13.52 -9.75 3.81
C ALA A 29 -14.02 -8.98 5.04
N VAL A 30 -13.41 -7.83 5.32
CA VAL A 30 -14.01 -6.84 6.20
C VAL A 30 -15.26 -6.34 5.47
N SER A 31 -16.43 -6.69 5.97
CA SER A 31 -17.70 -6.16 5.47
C SER A 31 -17.76 -4.67 5.84
N SER A 32 -17.23 -3.81 4.98
CA SER A 32 -17.47 -2.38 5.06
C SER A 32 -18.90 -2.13 4.60
N SER A 33 -19.78 -1.76 5.52
CA SER A 33 -21.01 -1.05 5.20
C SER A 33 -20.60 0.26 4.52
N SER A 34 -20.44 0.24 3.19
CA SER A 34 -20.04 1.42 2.43
C SER A 34 -21.25 2.32 2.27
N ASN A 35 -21.18 3.52 2.88
CA ASN A 35 -22.12 4.57 2.54
C ASN A 35 -21.85 4.97 1.07
N PRO A 36 -22.87 5.36 0.29
CA PRO A 36 -22.66 5.79 -1.09
C PRO A 36 -21.65 6.94 -1.20
N ASP A 37 -21.64 7.85 -0.22
CA ASP A 37 -20.68 8.95 -0.12
C ASP A 37 -19.22 8.48 0.05
N ASP A 38 -19.00 7.33 0.69
CA ASP A 38 -17.66 6.76 0.87
C ASP A 38 -17.10 6.19 -0.45
N GLU A 39 -17.95 5.56 -1.26
CA GLU A 39 -17.55 5.00 -2.57
C GLU A 39 -17.20 6.12 -3.56
N ASP A 40 -17.98 7.21 -3.58
CA ASP A 40 -17.71 8.36 -4.44
C ASP A 40 -16.39 9.06 -4.07
N ALA A 41 -16.11 9.19 -2.76
CA ALA A 41 -14.85 9.71 -2.26
C ALA A 41 -13.65 8.83 -2.66
N VAL A 42 -13.77 7.51 -2.50
CA VAL A 42 -12.74 6.54 -2.88
C VAL A 42 -12.50 6.55 -4.39
N SER A 43 -13.56 6.54 -5.20
CA SER A 43 -13.47 6.57 -6.67
C SER A 43 -12.79 7.85 -7.17
N THR A 44 -13.18 9.00 -6.62
CA THR A 44 -12.58 10.31 -6.95
C THR A 44 -11.10 10.34 -6.56
N ALA A 45 -10.76 9.87 -5.36
CA ALA A 45 -9.37 9.78 -4.91
C ALA A 45 -8.54 8.87 -5.83
N LEU A 46 -9.07 7.71 -6.21
CA LEU A 46 -8.42 6.77 -7.13
C LEU A 46 -8.22 7.36 -8.53
N SER A 47 -9.19 8.13 -9.04
CA SER A 47 -9.06 8.86 -10.31
C SER A 47 -7.91 9.86 -10.23
N VAL A 48 -7.83 10.66 -9.17
CA VAL A 48 -6.72 11.60 -8.96
C VAL A 48 -5.38 10.87 -8.84
N ILE A 49 -5.33 9.79 -8.07
CA ILE A 49 -4.12 9.01 -7.83
C ILE A 49 -3.57 8.41 -9.13
N ASN A 50 -4.45 7.88 -9.99
CA ASN A 50 -4.05 7.24 -11.23
C ASN A 50 -3.80 8.20 -12.38
N ASN A 51 -4.58 9.27 -12.51
CA ASN A 51 -4.56 10.14 -13.68
C ASN A 51 -3.62 11.34 -13.53
N GLN A 52 -3.31 11.76 -12.31
CA GLN A 52 -2.44 12.91 -12.10
C GLN A 52 -0.97 12.51 -11.90
N ARG A 53 -0.07 13.39 -12.34
CA ARG A 53 1.37 13.27 -12.07
C ARG A 53 1.67 13.59 -10.60
N SER A 54 2.79 13.08 -10.10
CA SER A 54 3.15 13.13 -8.67
C SER A 54 3.09 14.51 -8.03
N LYS A 55 3.50 15.57 -8.75
CA LYS A 55 3.58 16.95 -8.22
C LYS A 55 2.21 17.53 -7.83
N THR A 56 1.18 17.29 -8.63
CA THR A 56 -0.17 17.86 -8.41
C THR A 56 -1.11 16.91 -7.68
N ARG A 57 -0.84 15.60 -7.73
CA ARG A 57 -1.68 14.56 -7.12
C ARG A 57 -2.01 14.84 -5.66
N TRP A 58 -0.99 15.08 -4.83
CA TRP A 58 -1.16 15.25 -3.39
C TRP A 58 -1.83 16.58 -3.03
N SER A 59 -1.50 17.65 -3.75
CA SER A 59 -2.13 18.96 -3.58
C SER A 59 -3.61 18.92 -3.94
N ASN A 60 -3.97 18.25 -5.04
CA ASN A 60 -5.36 18.09 -5.44
C ASN A 60 -6.13 17.17 -4.49
N LEU A 61 -5.53 16.06 -4.02
CA LEU A 61 -6.14 15.24 -2.97
C LEU A 61 -6.42 16.06 -1.71
N ARG A 62 -5.48 16.90 -1.29
CA ARG A 62 -5.65 17.75 -0.11
C ARG A 62 -6.73 18.82 -0.31
N TYR A 63 -6.83 19.37 -1.52
CA TYR A 63 -7.88 20.35 -1.86
C TYR A 63 -9.27 19.71 -1.87
N LEU A 64 -9.40 18.52 -2.45
CA LEU A 64 -10.67 17.79 -2.56
C LEU A 64 -11.12 17.19 -1.22
N PHE A 65 -10.17 16.73 -0.40
CA PHE A 65 -10.43 16.08 0.88
C PHE A 65 -9.74 16.83 2.02
N PRO A 66 -10.22 18.05 2.36
CA PRO A 66 -9.61 18.87 3.41
C PRO A 66 -9.70 18.19 4.78
N ASN A 67 -10.76 17.40 5.01
CA ASN A 67 -11.00 16.66 6.25
C ASN A 67 -10.23 15.31 6.31
N GLY A 68 -9.48 14.96 5.26
CA GLY A 68 -8.77 13.70 5.15
C GLY A 68 -9.68 12.53 4.74
N PHE A 69 -9.22 11.31 5.03
CA PHE A 69 -9.91 10.06 4.71
C PHE A 69 -10.18 9.25 5.97
N THR A 70 -11.25 8.48 5.97
CA THR A 70 -11.52 7.52 7.04
C THR A 70 -10.62 6.29 6.91
N PRO A 71 -10.36 5.55 8.01
CA PRO A 71 -9.53 4.34 7.96
C PRO A 71 -9.99 3.31 6.93
N SER A 72 -11.30 3.12 6.79
CA SER A 72 -11.90 2.21 5.79
C SER A 72 -11.57 2.65 4.37
N GLN A 73 -11.77 3.93 4.04
CA GLN A 73 -11.43 4.50 2.73
C GLN A 73 -9.93 4.36 2.43
N ILE A 74 -9.05 4.61 3.42
CA ILE A 74 -7.60 4.46 3.25
C ILE A 74 -7.24 3.02 2.92
N ILE A 75 -7.77 2.05 3.68
CA ILE A 75 -7.55 0.63 3.43
C ILE A 75 -8.02 0.24 2.03
N GLN A 76 -9.20 0.70 1.63
CA GLN A 76 -9.78 0.43 0.31
C GLN A 76 -8.91 1.02 -0.82
N ILE A 77 -8.53 2.30 -0.72
CA ILE A 77 -7.66 2.96 -1.69
C ILE A 77 -6.32 2.23 -1.81
N VAL A 78 -5.66 1.95 -0.68
CA VAL A 78 -4.37 1.22 -0.62
C VAL A 78 -4.49 -0.15 -1.27
N ARG A 79 -5.57 -0.89 -0.99
CA ARG A 79 -5.83 -2.21 -1.57
C ARG A 79 -6.05 -2.12 -3.08
N THR A 80 -6.72 -1.09 -3.59
CA THR A 80 -6.94 -0.93 -5.03
C THR A 80 -5.65 -0.62 -5.78
N ILE A 81 -4.76 0.20 -5.21
CA ILE A 81 -3.47 0.57 -5.81
C ILE A 81 -2.33 -0.41 -5.47
N TRP A 82 -2.64 -1.62 -5.00
CA TRP A 82 -1.67 -2.63 -4.54
C TRP A 82 -0.59 -2.98 -5.58
N HIS A 83 -0.97 -2.96 -6.86
CA HIS A 83 -0.08 -3.23 -8.00
C HIS A 83 1.00 -2.15 -8.19
N LYS A 84 0.86 -0.98 -7.57
CA LYS A 84 1.81 0.14 -7.61
C LYS A 84 2.35 0.41 -6.19
N PRO A 85 3.30 -0.40 -5.69
CA PRO A 85 3.76 -0.34 -4.29
C PRO A 85 4.34 1.02 -3.88
N ARG A 86 5.07 1.71 -4.77
CA ARG A 86 5.59 3.07 -4.51
C ARG A 86 4.47 4.11 -4.37
N LEU A 87 3.42 3.95 -5.16
CA LEU A 87 2.26 4.83 -5.13
C LEU A 87 1.45 4.59 -3.86
N ALA A 88 1.22 3.33 -3.52
CA ALA A 88 0.58 2.91 -2.27
C ALA A 88 1.30 3.49 -1.05
N HIS A 89 2.63 3.34 -0.98
CA HIS A 89 3.43 3.88 0.12
C HIS A 89 3.37 5.41 0.19
N SER A 90 3.42 6.09 -0.97
CA SER A 90 3.33 7.55 -1.02
C SER A 90 1.95 8.06 -0.59
N PHE A 91 0.87 7.37 -0.99
CA PHE A 91 -0.49 7.67 -0.55
C PHE A 91 -0.66 7.43 0.95
N PHE A 92 -0.15 6.30 1.46
CA PHE A 92 -0.21 6.00 2.89
C PHE A 92 0.50 7.08 3.72
N ASN A 93 1.70 7.51 3.30
CA ASN A 93 2.41 8.60 3.97
C ASN A 93 1.69 9.94 3.88
N PHE A 94 1.04 10.23 2.75
CA PHE A 94 0.16 11.40 2.61
C PHE A 94 -0.99 11.34 3.61
N ALA A 95 -1.71 10.21 3.65
CA ALA A 95 -2.82 10.01 4.57
C ALA A 95 -2.38 10.11 6.04
N ASN A 96 -1.21 9.56 6.39
CA ASN A 96 -0.65 9.64 7.74
C ASN A 96 -0.29 11.06 8.17
N ARG A 97 0.21 11.89 7.26
CA ARG A 97 0.55 13.29 7.56
C ARG A 97 -0.66 14.20 7.62
N HIS A 98 -1.74 13.84 6.94
CA HIS A 98 -2.95 14.66 6.79
C HIS A 98 -4.15 14.13 7.55
N SER A 99 -3.97 13.08 8.36
CA SER A 99 -4.99 12.66 9.33
C SER A 99 -5.13 13.74 10.39
N LEU A 100 -6.25 14.48 10.36
CA LEU A 100 -6.49 15.63 11.23
C LEU A 100 -6.85 15.26 12.67
N SER A 101 -7.36 14.05 12.91
CA SER A 101 -8.10 13.75 14.15
C SER A 101 -7.43 12.71 15.05
N SER A 102 -6.53 11.87 14.52
CA SER A 102 -5.77 10.89 15.30
C SER A 102 -4.70 10.21 14.44
N PRO A 103 -3.66 9.59 15.05
CA PRO A 103 -2.79 8.66 14.35
C PRO A 103 -3.63 7.58 13.64
N LEU A 104 -3.20 7.12 12.47
CA LEU A 104 -3.93 6.04 11.80
C LEU A 104 -4.03 4.81 12.71
N PRO A 105 -5.19 4.14 12.75
CA PRO A 105 -5.34 2.93 13.53
C PRO A 105 -4.47 1.80 12.95
N LEU A 106 -4.04 0.89 13.83
CA LEU A 106 -3.09 -0.18 13.52
C LEU A 106 -3.52 -1.04 12.30
N GLN A 107 -4.82 -1.23 12.11
CA GLN A 107 -5.40 -1.96 10.98
C GLN A 107 -5.00 -1.43 9.60
N CYS A 108 -4.70 -0.13 9.48
CA CYS A 108 -4.30 0.47 8.20
C CYS A 108 -2.87 0.09 7.79
N TYR A 109 -2.01 -0.29 8.75
CA TYR A 109 -0.62 -0.66 8.49
C TYR A 109 -0.49 -2.04 7.84
N ALA A 110 -1.37 -2.99 8.16
CA ALA A 110 -1.32 -4.35 7.63
C ALA A 110 -1.32 -4.42 6.08
N PRO A 111 -2.27 -3.80 5.35
CA PRO A 111 -2.29 -3.87 3.89
C PRO A 111 -1.07 -3.21 3.25
N ILE A 112 -0.60 -2.07 3.77
CA ILE A 112 0.56 -1.39 3.20
C ILE A 112 1.86 -2.16 3.44
N ILE A 113 2.05 -2.72 4.65
CA ILE A 113 3.20 -3.58 4.96
C ILE A 113 3.20 -4.79 4.03
N HIS A 114 2.05 -5.44 3.82
CA HIS A 114 1.92 -6.57 2.92
C HIS A 114 2.34 -6.20 1.48
N ILE A 115 1.81 -5.10 0.93
CA ILE A 115 2.11 -4.64 -0.43
C ILE A 115 3.61 -4.35 -0.60
N VAL A 116 4.20 -3.61 0.34
CA VAL A 116 5.60 -3.18 0.29
C VAL A 116 6.55 -4.35 0.48
N ALA A 117 6.23 -5.28 1.38
CA ALA A 117 7.00 -6.50 1.60
C ALA A 117 6.95 -7.43 0.38
N ARG A 118 5.77 -7.62 -0.22
CA ARG A 118 5.59 -8.41 -1.46
C ARG A 118 6.38 -7.81 -2.63
N ALA A 119 6.47 -6.48 -2.70
CA ALA A 119 7.27 -5.78 -3.71
C ALA A 119 8.78 -5.71 -3.37
N HIS A 120 9.24 -6.44 -2.35
CA HIS A 120 10.64 -6.50 -1.90
C HIS A 120 11.26 -5.17 -1.43
N PHE A 121 10.45 -4.17 -1.06
CA PHE A 121 10.94 -2.91 -0.47
C PHE A 121 11.18 -3.09 1.04
N ARG A 122 12.18 -3.90 1.41
CA ARG A 122 12.46 -4.29 2.81
C ARG A 122 12.62 -3.11 3.76
N THR A 123 13.33 -2.07 3.34
CA THR A 123 13.57 -0.88 4.16
C THR A 123 12.27 -0.18 4.52
N TRP A 124 11.37 0.00 3.56
CA TRP A 124 10.06 0.60 3.78
C TRP A 124 9.17 -0.27 4.66
N ALA A 125 9.16 -1.60 4.44
CA ALA A 125 8.40 -2.52 5.29
C ALA A 125 8.85 -2.46 6.74
N LEU A 126 10.17 -2.46 6.99
CA LEU A 126 10.72 -2.33 8.34
C LEU A 126 10.36 -1.00 9.01
N THR A 127 10.40 0.10 8.25
CA THR A 127 9.98 1.41 8.76
C THR A 127 8.51 1.39 9.17
N LEU A 128 7.63 0.86 8.32
CA LEU A 128 6.19 0.76 8.60
C LEU A 128 5.90 -0.14 9.81
N ILE A 129 6.61 -1.26 9.97
CA ILE A 129 6.47 -2.12 11.15
C ILE A 129 6.89 -1.37 12.43
N LYS A 130 8.01 -0.64 12.39
CA LYS A 130 8.45 0.17 13.53
C LYS A 130 7.45 1.28 13.87
N GLU A 131 6.87 1.93 12.86
CA GLU A 131 5.82 2.92 13.06
C GLU A 131 4.57 2.30 13.67
N ALA A 132 4.10 1.17 13.14
CA ALA A 132 2.97 0.43 13.68
C ALA A 132 3.16 0.07 15.16
N LEU A 133 4.35 -0.41 15.54
CA LEU A 133 4.71 -0.73 16.93
C LEU A 133 4.77 0.50 17.84
N ARG A 134 5.11 1.68 17.31
CA ARG A 134 5.07 2.93 18.09
C ARG A 134 3.62 3.35 18.33
N THR A 135 2.79 3.28 17.29
CA THR A 135 1.36 3.59 17.39
C THR A 135 0.66 2.65 18.37
N SER A 136 0.98 1.36 18.39
CA SER A 136 0.37 0.40 19.33
C SER A 136 0.78 0.66 20.79
N LYS A 137 2.01 1.13 21.04
CA LYS A 137 2.47 1.46 22.40
C LYS A 137 1.76 2.70 22.97
N LEU A 138 1.47 3.68 22.13
CA LEU A 138 0.73 4.88 22.55
C LEU A 138 -0.71 4.57 22.96
N VAL A 139 -1.32 3.51 22.42
CA VAL A 139 -2.69 3.10 22.76
C VAL A 139 -2.76 2.30 24.07
N GLY A 140 -1.64 1.76 24.57
CA GLY A 140 -1.60 0.89 25.75
C GLY A 140 -1.02 1.52 27.01
N SER A 141 -1.00 2.86 27.13
CA SER A 141 -0.45 3.58 28.28
C SER A 141 -1.49 4.38 29.08
N ASP A 142 -2.78 4.22 28.77
CA ASP A 142 -3.91 4.90 29.42
C ASP A 142 -4.70 3.98 30.39
N ASP A 143 -4.02 2.98 31.00
CA ASP A 143 -4.55 2.15 32.09
C ASP A 143 -3.85 2.45 33.42
#